data_AF-F4RMM7-F1
#
_entry.id   AF-F4RMM7-F1
#
_cell.length_a   1.000
_cell.length_b   1.000
_cell.length_c   1.000
_cell.angle_alpha   90.00
_cell.angle_beta   90.00
_cell.angle_gamma   90.00
#
_symmetry.space_group_name_H-M   'P 1'
#
loop_
_entity.id
_entity.type
_entity.pdbx_description
1 polymer ?
#
loop_
_entity_poly.entity_id
_entity_poly.type
_entity_poly.pdbx_seq_one_letter_code
_entity_poly.pdbx_strand_id
1 'polypeptide(L)'
;MAKILLMTNNDHMDALALTSLCLRVALAVDLQYGYVPLDVAALDVREETKQQHKAGMVECDCSTCQLAEAEGLWLTHPAITNEKIDSSLDMNKSKLAQLVEDLPDPPPPPTVEVRTVAMVCGSDDPVLDAPWLKGLVTWLEHMFISFFYITVTEPLDLGLDDYFGRNMAWNVTKNIDIIAQPSNFELVLGTWPIPGQFDHLFVAFSQWQNKFCTDAAIGEASTQGAAAYQANSSNKIPQSFKGAQMAKDRAEEEKRVLKVAHKKGKEAEAVAKVVAQEQCKKDKKSAIAHKLSQKESVIKNHNVMTGQKNSKDYHPKCLKCVAEENLEG
;
A
#
# COMPACT_ATOMS: atom_id res chain seq x y z
N MET A 1 40.25 -25.28 0.67
CA MET A 1 39.94 -24.70 1.98
C MET A 1 39.04 -23.50 1.73
N ALA A 2 37.74 -23.63 1.95
CA ALA A 2 36.81 -22.51 1.82
C ALA A 2 37.06 -21.54 2.99
N LYS A 3 37.33 -20.29 2.66
CA LYS A 3 37.55 -19.21 3.62
C LYS A 3 36.18 -18.88 4.21
N ILE A 4 35.88 -19.36 5.42
CA ILE A 4 34.73 -18.89 6.19
C ILE A 4 35.10 -17.44 6.54
N LEU A 5 34.57 -16.49 5.76
CA LEU A 5 34.58 -15.08 6.13
C LEU A 5 33.63 -14.97 7.30
N LEU A 6 34.18 -14.87 8.51
CA LEU A 6 33.40 -14.54 9.70
C LEU A 6 32.72 -13.20 9.44
N MET A 7 31.39 -13.20 9.48
CA MET A 7 30.60 -11.98 9.43
C MET A 7 30.93 -11.11 10.66
N THR A 8 30.99 -9.80 10.48
CA THR A 8 31.12 -8.86 11.60
C THR A 8 29.78 -8.73 12.32
N ASN A 9 29.75 -8.22 13.56
CA ASN A 9 28.50 -8.00 14.28
C ASN A 9 27.50 -7.14 13.47
N ASN A 10 27.99 -6.13 12.73
CA ASN A 10 27.13 -5.32 11.87
C ASN A 10 26.52 -6.14 10.74
N ASP A 11 27.31 -7.02 10.10
CA ASP A 11 26.80 -7.90 9.04
C ASP A 11 25.73 -8.87 9.58
N HIS A 12 25.86 -9.37 10.81
CA HIS A 12 24.82 -10.19 11.44
C HIS A 12 23.54 -9.40 11.69
N MET A 13 23.65 -8.17 12.20
CA MET A 13 22.50 -7.31 12.45
C MET A 13 21.77 -6.96 11.15
N ASP A 14 22.51 -6.63 10.09
CA ASP A 14 21.94 -6.35 8.77
C ASP A 14 21.28 -7.61 8.19
N ALA A 15 21.92 -8.77 8.30
CA ALA A 15 21.35 -10.02 7.81
C ALA A 15 20.10 -10.45 8.59
N LEU A 16 20.03 -10.22 9.91
CA LEU A 16 18.83 -10.44 10.72
C LEU A 16 17.70 -9.47 10.35
N ALA A 17 18.03 -8.23 9.99
CA ALA A 17 17.03 -7.26 9.54
C ALA A 17 16.47 -7.61 8.15
N LEU A 18 17.27 -8.24 7.29
CA LEU A 18 16.90 -8.58 5.92
C LEU A 18 16.38 -10.00 5.74
N THR A 19 16.65 -10.92 6.67
CA THR A 19 16.31 -12.33 6.48
C THR A 19 14.80 -12.52 6.34
N SER A 20 14.42 -13.27 5.30
CA SER A 20 13.02 -13.60 5.03
C SER A 20 12.59 -14.92 5.66
N LEU A 21 13.39 -15.43 6.59
CA LEU A 21 13.27 -16.72 7.27
C LEU A 21 12.62 -16.60 8.65
N CYS A 22 12.20 -17.74 9.19
CA CYS A 22 11.85 -17.83 10.58
C CYS A 22 13.09 -17.56 11.43
N LEU A 23 13.02 -16.59 12.36
CA LEU A 23 14.15 -16.28 13.25
C LEU A 23 14.63 -17.49 14.05
N ARG A 24 13.72 -18.42 14.41
CA ARG A 24 14.09 -19.68 15.07
C ARG A 24 15.05 -20.52 14.23
N VAL A 25 14.82 -20.61 12.92
CA VAL A 25 15.68 -21.35 11.99
C VAL A 25 16.93 -20.56 11.67
N ALA A 26 16.79 -19.25 11.37
CA ALA A 26 17.91 -18.39 11.03
C ALA A 26 18.95 -18.31 12.15
N LEU A 27 18.52 -18.15 13.40
CA LEU A 27 19.43 -18.11 14.55
C LEU A 27 20.05 -19.49 14.86
N ALA A 28 19.34 -20.59 14.61
CA ALA A 28 19.91 -21.92 14.79
C ALA A 28 21.02 -22.19 13.77
N VAL A 29 20.80 -21.81 12.50
CA VAL A 29 21.84 -21.85 11.46
C VAL A 29 23.01 -20.94 11.83
N ASP A 30 22.73 -19.72 12.32
CA ASP A 30 23.77 -18.79 12.74
C ASP A 30 24.63 -19.34 13.87
N LEU A 31 24.02 -19.92 14.89
CA LEU A 31 24.73 -20.58 15.98
C LEU A 31 25.58 -21.78 15.52
N GLN A 32 25.16 -22.49 14.47
CA GLN A 32 25.85 -23.68 13.99
C GLN A 32 26.96 -23.37 12.97
N TYR A 33 26.75 -22.38 12.10
CA TYR A 33 27.61 -22.10 10.95
C TYR A 33 28.26 -20.71 10.97
N GLY A 34 27.84 -19.82 11.89
CA GLY A 34 28.39 -18.48 12.06
C GLY A 34 27.96 -17.48 10.98
N TYR A 35 26.78 -17.67 10.39
CA TYR A 35 26.15 -16.70 9.49
C TYR A 35 24.62 -16.80 9.53
N VAL A 36 23.96 -15.68 9.24
CA VAL A 36 22.50 -15.60 9.14
C VAL A 36 22.07 -15.86 7.69
N PRO A 37 21.31 -16.94 7.40
CA PRO A 37 20.89 -17.23 6.04
C PRO A 37 19.85 -16.22 5.52
N LEU A 38 19.95 -15.88 4.24
CA LEU A 38 18.99 -15.00 3.54
C LEU A 38 18.08 -15.74 2.57
N ASP A 39 18.48 -16.95 2.16
CA ASP A 39 17.74 -17.79 1.22
C ASP A 39 17.06 -18.98 1.93
N VAL A 40 15.77 -19.14 1.66
CA VAL A 40 14.91 -20.22 2.17
C VAL A 40 15.24 -21.58 1.54
N ALA A 41 15.83 -21.57 0.35
CA ALA A 41 16.21 -22.78 -0.37
C ALA A 41 17.57 -23.35 0.06
N ALA A 42 18.32 -22.64 0.91
CA ALA A 42 19.64 -23.04 1.35
C ALA A 42 19.62 -24.39 2.09
N LEU A 43 20.67 -25.20 1.89
CA LEU A 43 20.70 -26.61 2.34
C LEU A 43 20.66 -26.71 3.87
N ASP A 44 21.47 -25.90 4.54
CA ASP A 44 21.52 -25.65 5.98
C ASP A 44 20.14 -25.30 6.56
N VAL A 45 19.40 -24.38 5.92
CA VAL A 45 18.05 -23.99 6.35
C VAL A 45 17.08 -25.18 6.28
N ARG A 46 17.15 -25.96 5.19
CA ARG A 46 16.29 -27.14 4.99
C ARG A 46 16.63 -28.28 5.95
N GLU A 47 17.91 -28.48 6.24
CA GLU A 47 18.37 -29.48 7.21
C GLU A 47 17.94 -29.11 8.62
N GLU A 48 18.14 -27.85 9.02
CA GLU A 48 17.71 -27.36 10.33
C GLU A 48 16.19 -27.44 10.49
N THR A 49 15.42 -27.05 9.47
CA THR A 49 13.95 -27.17 9.50
C THR A 49 13.51 -28.63 9.70
N LYS A 50 14.15 -29.59 9.03
CA LYS A 50 13.87 -31.01 9.21
C LYS A 50 14.27 -31.50 10.60
N GLN A 51 15.39 -31.00 11.13
CA GLN A 51 15.86 -31.34 12.46
C GLN A 51 14.88 -30.86 13.54
N GLN A 52 14.38 -29.62 13.44
CA GLN A 52 13.36 -29.10 14.36
C GLN A 52 12.08 -29.95 14.33
N HIS A 53 11.63 -30.34 13.13
CA HIS A 53 10.48 -31.24 12.99
C HIS A 53 10.75 -32.63 13.59
N LYS A 54 11.95 -33.20 13.37
CA LYS A 54 12.34 -34.50 13.95
C LYS A 54 12.46 -34.45 15.47
N ALA A 55 12.86 -33.32 16.02
CA ALA A 55 12.91 -33.07 17.46
C ALA A 55 11.52 -32.87 18.08
N GLY A 56 10.45 -32.86 17.28
CA GLY A 56 9.08 -32.67 17.76
C GLY A 56 8.81 -31.24 18.24
N MET A 57 9.55 -30.25 17.72
CA MET A 57 9.28 -28.85 18.02
C MET A 57 7.93 -28.45 17.42
N VAL A 58 7.18 -27.63 18.14
CA VAL A 58 5.91 -27.07 17.66
C VAL A 58 6.17 -26.24 16.41
N GLU A 59 5.29 -26.39 15.42
CA GLU A 59 5.32 -25.56 14.21
C GLU A 59 5.34 -24.08 14.60
N CYS A 60 6.17 -23.31 13.90
CA CYS A 60 6.31 -21.89 14.22
C CYS A 60 5.11 -21.11 13.65
N ASP A 61 4.55 -20.26 14.48
CA ASP A 61 3.42 -19.37 14.22
C ASP A 61 3.86 -17.92 13.94
N CYS A 62 5.16 -17.67 13.74
CA CYS A 62 5.66 -16.32 13.47
C CYS A 62 5.18 -15.79 12.11
N SER A 63 5.28 -14.47 11.93
CA SER A 63 4.85 -13.77 10.72
C SER A 63 5.53 -14.23 9.43
N THR A 64 6.68 -14.88 9.52
CA THR A 64 7.34 -15.47 8.36
C THR A 64 6.80 -16.84 7.99
N CYS A 65 6.37 -17.63 8.98
CA CYS A 65 5.84 -18.99 8.77
C CYS A 65 4.34 -18.98 8.46
N GLN A 66 3.58 -18.07 9.07
CA GLN A 66 2.12 -17.93 8.90
C GLN A 66 1.78 -16.56 8.29
N LEU A 67 2.11 -16.40 7.01
CA LEU A 67 2.01 -15.10 6.32
C LEU A 67 0.57 -14.56 6.27
N ALA A 68 -0.41 -15.44 6.07
CA ALA A 68 -1.79 -15.03 5.88
C ALA A 68 -2.44 -14.58 7.19
N GLU A 69 -2.11 -15.24 8.29
CA GLU A 69 -2.52 -14.92 9.65
C GLU A 69 -1.88 -13.61 10.10
N ALA A 70 -0.58 -13.43 9.85
CA ALA A 70 0.12 -12.20 10.17
C ALA A 70 -0.42 -11.00 9.38
N GLU A 71 -0.74 -11.18 8.09
CA GLU A 71 -1.41 -10.15 7.31
C GLU A 71 -2.82 -9.85 7.84
N GLY A 72 -3.60 -10.89 8.18
CA GLY A 72 -4.91 -10.73 8.81
C GLY A 72 -4.81 -9.91 10.09
N LEU A 73 -3.84 -10.25 10.95
CA LEU A 73 -3.60 -9.55 12.21
C LEU A 73 -3.24 -8.07 11.98
N TRP A 74 -2.36 -7.80 11.02
CA TRP A 74 -1.98 -6.44 10.62
C TRP A 74 -3.19 -5.61 10.17
N LEU A 75 -4.05 -6.19 9.34
CA LEU A 75 -5.26 -5.52 8.84
C LEU A 75 -6.30 -5.31 9.95
N THR A 76 -6.41 -6.25 10.89
CA THR A 76 -7.31 -6.13 12.05
C THR A 76 -6.74 -5.24 13.15
N HIS A 77 -5.48 -4.82 13.09
CA HIS A 77 -4.82 -4.07 14.18
C HIS A 77 -5.64 -2.88 14.71
N PRO A 78 -6.34 -2.07 13.89
CA PRO A 78 -7.21 -1.01 14.38
C PRO A 78 -8.39 -1.49 15.25
N ALA A 79 -8.81 -2.75 15.11
CA ALA A 79 -9.86 -3.40 15.91
C ALA A 79 -9.33 -4.02 17.22
N ILE A 80 -8.01 -4.25 17.31
CA ILE A 80 -7.41 -4.99 18.42
C ILE A 80 -7.27 -4.03 19.61
N THR A 81 -7.93 -4.38 20.71
CA THR A 81 -7.74 -3.70 22.00
C THR A 81 -6.73 -4.46 22.85
N ASN A 82 -6.10 -3.77 23.81
CA ASN A 82 -5.18 -4.39 24.77
C ASN A 82 -5.80 -5.59 25.51
N GLU A 83 -7.12 -5.58 25.72
CA GLU A 83 -7.87 -6.64 26.39
C GLU A 83 -8.12 -7.87 25.51
N LYS A 84 -8.07 -7.70 24.19
CA LYS A 84 -8.39 -8.75 23.21
C LYS A 84 -7.18 -9.26 22.45
N ILE A 85 -5.99 -8.68 22.67
CA ILE A 85 -4.78 -9.01 21.92
C ILE A 85 -4.46 -10.50 21.94
N ASP A 86 -4.49 -11.15 23.11
CA ASP A 86 -4.22 -12.59 23.22
C ASP A 86 -5.23 -13.41 22.41
N SER A 87 -6.51 -13.07 22.53
CA SER A 87 -7.57 -13.76 21.77
C SER A 87 -7.46 -13.54 20.26
N SER A 88 -6.93 -12.39 19.84
CA SER A 88 -6.66 -12.05 18.43
C SER A 88 -5.45 -12.80 17.88
N LEU A 89 -4.42 -13.03 18.69
CA LEU A 89 -3.24 -13.83 18.31
C LEU A 89 -3.60 -15.31 18.10
N ASP A 90 -4.57 -15.84 18.86
CA ASP A 90 -5.06 -17.22 18.71
C ASP A 90 -6.03 -17.40 17.51
N MET A 91 -6.38 -16.33 16.79
CA MET A 91 -7.32 -16.42 15.68
C MET A 91 -6.68 -16.99 14.42
N ASN A 92 -7.44 -17.85 13.73
CA ASN A 92 -7.10 -18.24 12.37
C ASN A 92 -7.46 -17.15 11.36
N LYS A 93 -6.92 -17.29 10.15
CA LYS A 93 -7.16 -16.37 9.02
C LYS A 93 -8.64 -16.01 8.80
N SER A 94 -9.54 -16.99 8.89
CA SER A 94 -10.97 -16.76 8.62
C SER A 94 -11.64 -15.87 9.67
N LYS A 95 -11.31 -16.06 10.95
CA LYS A 95 -11.82 -15.20 12.03
C LYS A 95 -11.25 -13.78 11.96
N LEU A 96 -9.97 -13.66 11.60
CA LEU A 96 -9.35 -12.35 11.36
C LEU A 96 -10.02 -11.64 10.17
N ALA A 97 -10.30 -12.34 9.08
CA ALA A 97 -11.01 -11.76 7.94
C ALA A 97 -12.42 -11.26 8.31
N GLN A 98 -13.16 -12.02 9.13
CA GLN A 98 -14.48 -11.58 9.63
C GLN A 98 -14.37 -10.32 10.48
N LEU A 99 -13.36 -10.23 11.36
CA LEU A 99 -13.10 -9.01 12.12
C LEU A 99 -12.80 -7.80 11.22
N VAL A 100 -12.11 -8.00 10.10
CA VAL A 100 -11.88 -6.92 9.12
C VAL A 100 -13.19 -6.49 8.46
N GLU A 101 -14.08 -7.43 8.13
CA GLU A 101 -15.40 -7.12 7.55
C GLU A 101 -16.34 -6.43 8.54
N ASP A 102 -16.26 -6.79 9.82
CA ASP A 102 -17.07 -6.22 10.90
C ASP A 102 -16.56 -4.86 11.38
N LEU A 103 -15.35 -4.45 10.98
CA LEU A 103 -14.81 -3.14 11.30
C LEU A 103 -15.66 -2.04 10.63
N PRO A 104 -16.09 -1.01 11.37
CA PRO A 104 -16.69 0.16 10.74
C PRO A 104 -15.69 0.75 9.73
N ASP A 105 -16.21 1.32 8.64
CA ASP A 105 -15.39 2.03 7.66
C ASP A 105 -14.43 2.97 8.41
N PRO A 106 -13.13 2.96 8.09
CA PRO A 106 -12.17 3.77 8.81
C PRO A 106 -12.66 5.22 8.78
N PRO A 107 -12.68 5.92 9.93
CA PRO A 107 -13.06 7.31 9.94
C PRO A 107 -12.20 8.03 8.90
N PRO A 108 -12.75 9.04 8.19
CA PRO A 108 -11.96 9.82 7.25
C PRO A 108 -10.65 10.20 7.94
N PRO A 109 -9.49 10.02 7.26
CA PRO A 109 -8.20 10.15 7.90
C PRO A 109 -8.19 11.46 8.70
N PRO A 110 -7.80 11.43 9.99
CA PRO A 110 -7.75 12.64 10.79
C PRO A 110 -7.01 13.70 9.98
N THR A 111 -7.55 14.92 9.96
CA THR A 111 -6.89 16.08 9.33
C THR A 111 -5.42 16.01 9.68
N VAL A 112 -4.59 15.78 8.66
CA VAL A 112 -3.17 15.44 8.79
C VAL A 112 -2.57 16.27 9.91
N GLU A 113 -2.37 15.66 11.08
CA GLU A 113 -1.52 16.29 12.09
C GLU A 113 -0.17 16.37 11.42
N VAL A 114 0.24 17.59 11.07
CA VAL A 114 1.54 17.87 10.47
C VAL A 114 2.56 17.51 11.53
N ARG A 115 2.98 16.24 11.55
CA ARG A 115 4.05 15.79 12.43
C ARG A 115 5.31 16.50 12.00
N THR A 116 5.89 17.26 12.91
CA THR A 116 7.18 17.90 12.69
C THR A 116 8.30 16.85 12.73
N VAL A 117 8.65 16.31 11.58
CA VAL A 117 9.89 15.61 11.21
C VAL A 117 11.10 16.56 11.10
N ALA A 118 12.13 16.32 11.90
CA ALA A 118 13.41 17.00 11.75
C ALA A 118 14.13 16.56 10.47
N MET A 119 14.81 17.49 9.81
CA MET A 119 15.60 17.24 8.62
C MET A 119 17.07 16.98 8.96
N VAL A 120 17.69 15.99 8.32
CA VAL A 120 19.14 15.76 8.44
C VAL A 120 19.89 16.71 7.51
N CYS A 121 20.99 17.28 7.98
CA CYS A 121 21.92 18.06 7.17
C CYS A 121 22.83 17.12 6.39
N GLY A 122 22.69 17.11 5.07
CA GLY A 122 23.59 16.46 4.13
C GLY A 122 24.77 17.35 3.71
N SER A 123 25.69 16.76 2.97
CA SER A 123 26.96 17.40 2.57
C SER A 123 26.80 18.57 1.59
N ASP A 124 25.69 18.63 0.86
CA ASP A 124 25.41 19.65 -0.16
C ASP A 124 24.35 20.66 0.29
N ASP A 125 24.06 20.73 1.60
CA ASP A 125 23.03 21.62 2.13
C ASP A 125 23.47 23.09 2.09
N PRO A 126 22.61 24.03 1.62
CA PRO A 126 22.92 25.46 1.58
C PRO A 126 23.25 26.07 2.95
N VAL A 127 22.74 25.44 4.02
CA VAL A 127 23.01 25.81 5.42
C VAL A 127 24.51 25.79 5.75
N LEU A 128 25.30 24.96 5.06
CA LEU A 128 26.73 24.83 5.27
C LEU A 128 27.52 26.07 4.80
N ASP A 129 27.00 26.79 3.80
CA ASP A 129 27.66 27.95 3.22
C ASP A 129 27.41 29.25 4.01
N ALA A 130 26.45 29.24 4.94
CA ALA A 130 26.09 30.39 5.75
C ALA A 130 27.10 30.60 6.91
N PRO A 131 27.93 31.66 6.90
CA PRO A 131 29.01 31.82 7.90
C PRO A 131 28.51 31.99 9.33
N TRP A 132 27.34 32.58 9.50
CA TRP A 132 26.73 32.85 10.81
C TRP A 132 26.06 31.60 11.39
N LEU A 133 25.51 30.70 10.54
CA LEU A 133 25.05 29.37 10.93
C LEU A 133 26.21 28.46 11.33
N LYS A 134 27.34 28.53 10.62
CA LYS A 134 28.59 27.88 11.06
C LYS A 134 29.05 28.40 12.43
N GLY A 135 28.82 29.68 12.70
CA GLY A 135 29.00 30.29 14.01
C GLY A 135 28.11 29.67 15.09
N LEU A 136 26.83 29.42 14.79
CA LEU A 136 25.90 28.71 15.69
C LEU A 136 26.39 27.29 15.98
N VAL A 137 26.77 26.52 14.95
CA VAL A 137 27.29 25.15 15.10
C VAL A 137 28.47 25.11 16.06
N THR A 138 29.46 25.97 15.81
CA THR A 138 30.66 26.07 16.66
C THR A 138 30.30 26.49 18.08
N TRP A 139 29.34 27.41 18.24
CA TRP A 139 28.85 27.85 19.53
C TRP A 139 28.18 26.72 20.33
N LEU A 140 27.24 26.00 19.72
CA LEU A 140 26.54 24.88 20.36
C LEU A 140 27.50 23.76 20.73
N GLU A 141 28.43 23.41 19.84
CA GLU A 141 29.47 22.42 20.07
C GLU A 141 30.33 22.80 21.29
N HIS A 142 30.83 24.03 21.35
CA HIS A 142 31.63 24.49 22.50
C HIS A 142 30.84 24.52 23.82
N MET A 143 29.58 24.96 23.78
CA MET A 143 28.73 24.99 24.97
C MET A 143 28.44 23.57 25.47
N PHE A 144 28.16 22.64 24.56
CA PHE A 144 27.99 21.24 24.93
C PHE A 144 29.26 20.61 25.49
N ILE A 145 30.43 20.87 24.89
CA ILE A 145 31.71 20.37 25.40
C ILE A 145 31.93 20.82 26.84
N SER A 146 31.70 22.10 27.13
CA SER A 146 31.81 22.63 28.49
C SER A 146 30.84 21.92 29.45
N PHE A 147 29.58 21.76 29.04
CA PHE A 147 28.57 21.05 29.83
C PHE A 147 28.93 19.58 30.09
N PHE A 148 29.41 18.88 29.06
CA PHE A 148 29.73 17.46 29.12
C PHE A 148 30.81 17.19 30.16
N TYR A 149 31.93 17.93 30.13
CA TYR A 149 33.03 17.74 31.08
C TYR A 149 32.71 18.19 32.51
N ILE A 150 31.69 19.04 32.71
CA ILE A 150 31.21 19.42 34.03
C ILE A 150 30.24 18.37 34.60
N THR A 151 29.42 17.77 33.75
CA THR A 151 28.29 16.91 34.17
C THR A 151 28.69 15.43 34.21
N VAL A 152 29.43 14.98 33.21
CA VAL A 152 29.91 13.60 33.09
C VAL A 152 31.25 13.50 33.79
N THR A 153 31.24 12.98 35.01
CA THR A 153 32.43 12.75 35.83
C THR A 153 32.86 11.28 35.86
N GLU A 154 31.98 10.37 35.45
CA GLU A 154 32.21 8.93 35.40
C GLU A 154 32.67 8.49 34.00
N PRO A 155 33.48 7.42 33.90
CA PRO A 155 33.84 6.85 32.61
C PRO A 155 32.60 6.27 31.91
N LEU A 156 32.31 6.77 30.71
CA LEU A 156 31.24 6.28 29.84
C LEU A 156 31.83 5.51 28.66
N ASP A 157 31.06 4.53 28.17
CA ASP A 157 31.39 3.79 26.95
C ASP A 157 31.19 4.63 25.67
N LEU A 158 30.37 5.69 25.76
CA LEU A 158 30.07 6.62 24.69
C LEU A 158 30.85 7.93 24.87
N GLY A 159 31.39 8.43 23.76
CA GLY A 159 32.14 9.67 23.70
C GLY A 159 31.25 10.90 23.50
N LEU A 160 31.89 12.06 23.55
CA LEU A 160 31.23 13.36 23.37
C LEU A 160 30.45 13.46 22.05
N ASP A 161 31.06 12.97 20.97
CA ASP A 161 30.47 13.00 19.62
C ASP A 161 29.23 12.11 19.48
N ASP A 162 29.09 11.08 20.33
CA ASP A 162 27.92 10.19 20.34
C ASP A 162 26.68 10.86 20.94
N TYR A 163 26.86 11.81 21.86
CA TYR A 163 25.77 12.56 22.48
C TYR A 163 25.42 13.83 21.71
N PHE A 164 26.43 14.59 21.27
CA PHE A 164 26.25 15.81 20.50
C PHE A 164 27.53 16.21 19.78
N GLY A 165 27.77 15.58 18.63
CA GLY A 165 28.85 15.95 17.72
C GLY A 165 28.49 17.08 16.75
N ARG A 166 29.48 17.55 15.98
CA ARG A 166 29.29 18.62 14.98
C ARG A 166 28.20 18.34 13.95
N ASN A 167 28.02 17.10 13.51
CA ASN A 167 26.96 16.74 12.57
C ASN A 167 25.56 16.95 13.18
N MET A 168 25.41 16.64 14.46
CA MET A 168 24.17 16.88 15.19
C MET A 168 23.90 18.37 15.36
N ALA A 169 24.94 19.18 15.61
CA ALA A 169 24.81 20.63 15.65
C ALA A 169 24.38 21.22 14.30
N TRP A 170 24.82 20.65 13.18
CA TRP A 170 24.30 21.01 11.85
C TRP A 170 22.84 20.61 11.66
N ASN A 171 22.42 19.44 12.13
CA ASN A 171 21.00 19.05 12.13
C ASN A 171 20.15 20.05 12.92
N VAL A 172 20.60 20.45 14.12
CA VAL A 172 19.96 21.52 14.91
C VAL A 172 19.85 22.82 14.12
N THR A 173 20.95 23.20 13.46
CA THR A 173 21.04 24.44 12.67
C THR A 173 20.10 24.44 11.46
N LYS A 174 19.87 23.27 10.84
CA LYS A 174 18.92 23.10 9.74
C LYS A 174 17.46 23.17 10.19
N ASN A 175 17.19 22.89 11.47
CA ASN A 175 15.86 22.82 12.06
C ASN A 175 15.64 23.93 13.10
N ILE A 176 16.28 25.09 12.94
CA ILE A 176 16.17 26.21 13.90
C ILE A 176 14.75 26.77 14.03
N ASP A 177 13.90 26.51 13.05
CA ASP A 177 12.50 26.95 13.02
C ASP A 177 11.58 26.17 13.96
N ILE A 178 11.95 24.94 14.32
CA ILE A 178 11.13 24.07 15.17
C ILE A 178 11.60 24.06 16.64
N ILE A 179 12.68 24.77 16.97
CA ILE A 179 13.26 24.83 18.32
C ILE A 179 12.65 26.00 19.09
N ALA A 180 11.52 25.74 19.76
CA ALA A 180 10.84 26.71 20.62
C ALA A 180 11.01 26.41 22.12
N GLN A 181 11.31 25.17 22.46
CA GLN A 181 11.51 24.69 23.83
C GLN A 181 12.58 23.58 23.88
N PRO A 182 13.16 23.30 25.05
CA PRO A 182 14.21 22.28 25.20
C PRO A 182 13.84 20.90 24.62
N SER A 183 12.60 20.45 24.80
CA SER A 183 12.15 19.14 24.28
C SER A 183 12.15 19.04 22.75
N ASN A 184 12.21 20.15 22.01
CA ASN A 184 12.31 20.09 20.55
C ASN A 184 13.67 19.56 20.07
N PHE A 185 14.71 19.60 20.91
CA PHE A 185 16.00 18.99 20.58
C PHE A 185 15.88 17.45 20.48
N GLU A 186 14.95 16.83 21.20
CA GLU A 186 14.71 15.39 21.11
C GLU A 186 14.30 14.97 19.69
N LEU A 187 13.47 15.78 19.04
CA LEU A 187 13.01 15.54 17.66
C LEU A 187 14.16 15.60 16.66
N VAL A 188 15.17 16.43 16.91
CA VAL A 188 16.29 16.66 15.98
C VAL A 188 17.45 15.69 16.23
N LEU A 189 17.74 15.42 17.49
CA LEU A 189 18.90 14.64 17.89
C LEU A 189 18.58 13.14 17.90
N GLY A 190 17.37 12.75 18.34
CA GLY A 190 16.98 11.34 18.44
C GLY A 190 17.88 10.50 19.35
N THR A 191 18.76 11.12 20.12
CA THR A 191 19.69 10.48 21.06
C THR A 191 19.13 10.50 22.46
N TRP A 192 19.64 9.59 23.30
CA TRP A 192 19.34 9.61 24.72
C TRP A 192 20.08 10.78 25.38
N PRO A 193 19.37 11.78 25.95
CA PRO A 193 20.03 12.95 26.50
C PRO A 193 20.69 12.64 27.83
N ILE A 194 21.80 13.34 28.10
CA ILE A 194 22.34 13.47 29.45
C ILE A 194 21.41 14.42 30.24
N PRO A 195 21.19 14.21 31.55
CA PRO A 195 20.34 15.11 32.36
C PRO A 195 20.74 16.58 32.21
N GLY A 196 19.81 17.42 31.74
CA GLY A 196 20.03 18.86 31.53
C GLY A 196 20.66 19.23 30.19
N GLN A 197 20.99 18.27 29.32
CA GLN A 197 21.58 18.54 27.99
C GLN A 197 20.72 19.49 27.15
N PHE A 198 19.42 19.19 27.02
CA PHE A 198 18.51 19.98 26.19
C PHE A 198 18.29 21.39 26.75
N ASP A 199 18.18 21.53 28.08
CA ASP A 199 18.07 22.84 28.71
C ASP A 199 19.33 23.68 28.46
N HIS A 200 20.51 23.06 28.58
CA HIS A 200 21.78 23.74 28.33
C HIS A 200 21.93 24.19 26.87
N LEU A 201 21.60 23.32 25.93
CA LEU A 201 21.61 23.63 24.50
C LEU A 201 20.59 24.71 24.15
N PHE A 202 19.39 24.67 24.75
CA PHE A 202 18.35 25.67 24.53
C PHE A 202 18.78 27.04 25.06
N VAL A 203 19.39 27.12 26.24
CA VAL A 203 19.96 28.37 26.76
C VAL A 203 21.03 28.92 25.81
N ALA A 204 21.94 28.07 25.33
CA ALA A 204 22.97 28.48 24.38
C ALA A 204 22.37 28.99 23.05
N PHE A 205 21.33 28.33 22.57
CA PHE A 205 20.58 28.73 21.37
C PHE A 205 19.87 30.07 21.56
N SER A 206 19.14 30.26 22.66
CA SER A 206 18.47 31.54 22.97
C SER A 206 19.46 32.69 23.14
N GLN A 207 20.62 32.45 23.74
CA GLN A 207 21.69 33.46 23.82
C GLN A 207 22.19 33.88 22.44
N TRP A 208 22.32 32.91 21.52
CA TRP A 208 22.68 33.20 20.14
C TRP A 208 21.55 33.98 19.42
N GLN A 209 20.29 33.59 19.57
CA GLN A 209 19.15 34.32 19.01
C GLN A 209 19.10 35.78 19.47
N ASN A 210 19.38 36.03 20.75
CA ASN A 210 19.42 37.40 21.28
C ASN A 210 20.60 38.23 20.74
N LYS A 211 21.67 37.58 20.30
CA LYS A 211 22.90 38.23 19.80
C LYS A 211 22.82 38.57 18.31
N PHE A 212 21.99 37.88 17.54
CA PHE A 212 21.92 38.01 16.08
C PHE A 212 20.48 38.28 15.63
N CYS A 213 20.28 38.96 14.50
CA CYS A 213 18.94 39.12 13.92
C CYS A 213 18.54 37.82 13.20
N THR A 214 17.93 36.88 13.91
CA THR A 214 17.69 35.51 13.43
C THR A 214 16.37 35.31 12.69
N ASP A 215 15.47 36.29 12.72
CA ASP A 215 14.09 36.17 12.20
C ASP A 215 14.04 35.76 10.72
N ALA A 216 14.90 36.37 9.90
CA ALA A 216 14.94 36.09 8.46
C ALA A 216 15.30 34.63 8.17
N ALA A 217 16.22 34.07 8.94
CA ALA A 217 16.70 32.72 8.71
C ALA A 217 15.83 31.64 9.34
N ILE A 218 15.17 31.95 10.46
CA ILE A 218 14.08 31.11 10.98
C ILE A 218 12.95 31.04 9.96
N GLY A 219 12.60 32.16 9.32
CA GLY A 219 11.63 32.20 8.23
C GLY A 219 12.04 31.39 6.99
N GLU A 220 13.33 31.46 6.62
CA GLU A 220 13.88 30.67 5.52
C GLU A 220 13.85 29.16 5.83
N ALA A 221 14.33 28.76 7.01
CA ALA A 221 14.30 27.37 7.47
C ALA A 221 12.86 26.82 7.50
N SER A 222 11.90 27.61 7.99
CA SER A 222 10.48 27.24 8.00
C SER A 222 9.92 27.02 6.59
N THR A 223 10.29 27.88 5.64
CA THR A 223 9.85 27.75 4.24
C THR A 223 10.44 26.51 3.58
N GLN A 224 11.73 26.24 3.82
CA GLN A 224 12.41 25.04 3.32
C GLN A 224 11.81 23.77 3.92
N GLY A 225 11.53 23.77 5.22
CA GLY A 225 10.84 22.69 5.92
C GLY A 225 9.49 22.39 5.28
N ALA A 226 8.62 23.39 5.14
CA ALA A 226 7.29 23.23 4.54
C ALA A 226 7.33 22.62 3.12
N ALA A 227 8.30 23.02 2.29
CA ALA A 227 8.48 22.44 0.95
C ALA A 227 8.88 20.95 1.00
N ALA A 228 9.76 20.57 1.92
CA ALA A 228 10.19 19.19 2.10
C ALA A 228 9.05 18.27 2.57
N TYR A 229 8.15 18.73 3.45
CA TYR A 229 6.99 17.95 3.87
C TYR A 229 6.00 17.67 2.75
N GLN A 230 5.70 18.68 1.93
CA GLN A 230 4.73 18.53 0.85
C GLN A 230 5.15 17.42 -0.13
N ALA A 231 6.45 17.31 -0.40
CA ALA A 231 7.01 16.24 -1.22
C ALA A 231 6.84 14.83 -0.62
N ASN A 232 6.83 14.71 0.72
CA ASN A 232 6.78 13.43 1.44
C ASN A 232 5.37 13.01 1.91
N SER A 233 4.33 13.77 1.59
CA SER A 233 2.93 13.55 2.01
C SER A 233 2.22 12.33 1.41
N SER A 234 2.97 11.41 0.78
CA SER A 234 2.46 10.11 0.35
C SER A 234 2.14 9.28 1.60
N ASN A 235 0.93 9.47 2.14
CA ASN A 235 0.32 8.70 3.24
C ASN A 235 0.05 7.25 2.83
N LYS A 236 1.08 6.54 2.40
CA LYS A 236 0.99 5.08 2.21
C LYS A 236 1.11 4.47 3.58
N ILE A 237 0.08 3.74 3.98
CA ILE A 237 0.12 2.89 5.16
C ILE A 237 1.40 2.05 5.07
N PRO A 238 2.30 2.10 6.08
CA PRO A 238 3.48 1.26 6.08
C PRO A 238 3.05 -0.19 5.90
N GLN A 239 3.56 -0.84 4.86
CA GLN A 239 3.21 -2.23 4.56
C GLN A 239 4.50 -3.03 4.53
N SER A 240 4.50 -4.23 5.13
CA SER A 240 5.66 -5.12 5.09
C SER A 240 5.99 -5.47 3.63
N PHE A 241 7.25 -5.80 3.33
CA PHE A 241 7.67 -6.16 1.97
C PHE A 241 6.81 -7.30 1.38
N LYS A 242 6.61 -8.38 2.17
CA LYS A 242 5.75 -9.50 1.75
C LYS A 242 4.27 -9.11 1.68
N GLY A 243 3.78 -8.27 2.59
CA GLY A 243 2.42 -7.74 2.53
C GLY A 243 2.17 -6.90 1.27
N ALA A 244 3.12 -6.04 0.89
CA ALA A 244 3.04 -5.22 -0.32
C ALA A 244 3.00 -6.10 -1.58
N GLN A 245 3.79 -7.18 -1.61
CA GLN A 245 3.75 -8.16 -2.69
C GLN A 245 2.39 -8.86 -2.75
N MET A 246 1.84 -9.33 -1.63
CA MET A 246 0.52 -9.96 -1.58
C MET A 246 -0.60 -9.00 -2.02
N ALA A 247 -0.57 -7.74 -1.61
CA ALA A 247 -1.53 -6.74 -2.04
C ALA A 247 -1.43 -6.45 -3.55
N LYS A 248 -0.20 -6.41 -4.08
CA LYS A 248 0.03 -6.29 -5.53
C LYS A 248 -0.56 -7.50 -6.27
N ASP A 249 -0.31 -8.71 -5.80
CA ASP A 249 -0.82 -9.93 -6.40
C ASP A 249 -2.35 -9.99 -6.36
N ARG A 250 -2.98 -9.58 -5.24
CA ARG A 250 -4.43 -9.42 -5.13
C ARG A 250 -4.98 -8.41 -6.13
N ALA A 251 -4.37 -7.23 -6.23
CA ALA A 251 -4.81 -6.20 -7.17
C ALA A 251 -4.65 -6.62 -8.63
N GLU A 252 -3.61 -7.40 -8.94
CA GLU A 252 -3.43 -8.01 -10.26
C GLU A 252 -4.50 -9.07 -10.54
N GLU A 253 -4.85 -9.90 -9.55
CA GLU A 253 -5.90 -10.91 -9.69
C GLU A 253 -7.28 -10.29 -9.83
N GLU A 254 -7.63 -9.28 -9.03
CA GLU A 254 -8.88 -8.52 -9.19
C GLU A 254 -9.01 -7.91 -10.58
N LYS A 255 -7.92 -7.32 -11.11
CA LYS A 255 -7.88 -6.82 -12.50
C LYS A 255 -8.11 -7.94 -13.51
N ARG A 256 -7.59 -9.14 -13.27
CA ARG A 256 -7.83 -10.31 -14.15
C ARG A 256 -9.29 -10.75 -14.08
N VAL A 257 -9.85 -10.87 -12.88
CA VAL A 257 -11.25 -11.23 -12.64
C VAL A 257 -12.19 -10.23 -13.32
N LEU A 258 -11.96 -8.93 -13.15
CA LEU A 258 -12.75 -7.88 -13.80
C LEU A 258 -12.67 -7.94 -15.33
N LYS A 259 -11.48 -8.19 -15.90
CA LYS A 259 -11.32 -8.37 -17.35
C LYS A 259 -12.09 -9.58 -17.88
N VAL A 260 -12.05 -10.70 -17.16
CA VAL A 260 -12.79 -11.92 -17.52
C VAL A 260 -14.30 -11.70 -17.41
N ALA A 261 -14.77 -11.07 -16.33
CA ALA A 261 -16.18 -10.74 -16.13
C ALA A 261 -16.71 -9.81 -17.24
N HIS A 262 -15.96 -8.78 -17.60
CA HIS A 262 -16.31 -7.86 -18.69
C HIS A 262 -16.36 -8.55 -20.05
N LYS A 263 -15.44 -9.48 -20.34
CA LYS A 263 -15.47 -10.27 -21.58
C LYS A 263 -16.71 -11.18 -21.64
N LYS A 264 -17.00 -11.91 -20.56
CA LYS A 264 -18.20 -12.75 -20.45
C LYS A 264 -19.49 -11.95 -20.59
N GLY A 265 -19.54 -10.74 -20.01
CA GLY A 265 -20.69 -9.82 -20.15
C GLY A 265 -20.95 -9.42 -21.61
N LYS A 266 -19.89 -9.06 -22.35
CA LYS A 266 -19.99 -8.74 -23.78
C LYS A 266 -20.46 -9.92 -24.63
N GLU A 267 -19.97 -11.12 -24.35
CA GLU A 267 -20.37 -12.35 -25.04
C GLU A 267 -21.85 -12.68 -24.78
N ALA A 268 -22.30 -12.59 -23.52
CA ALA A 268 -23.70 -12.79 -23.15
C ALA A 268 -24.63 -11.77 -23.81
N GLU A 269 -24.23 -10.50 -23.88
CA GLU A 269 -25.00 -9.45 -24.55
C GLU A 269 -25.12 -9.69 -26.07
N ALA A 270 -24.04 -10.15 -26.71
CA ALA A 270 -24.04 -10.47 -28.14
C ALA A 270 -24.98 -11.65 -28.44
N VAL A 271 -24.94 -12.72 -27.62
CA VAL A 271 -25.83 -13.87 -27.76
C VAL A 271 -27.29 -13.45 -27.54
N ALA A 272 -27.57 -12.62 -26.54
CA ALA A 272 -28.92 -12.11 -26.28
C ALA A 272 -29.48 -11.30 -27.47
N LYS A 273 -28.65 -10.47 -28.12
CA LYS A 273 -29.04 -9.72 -29.33
C LYS A 273 -29.37 -10.64 -30.50
N VAL A 274 -28.59 -11.69 -30.72
CA VAL A 274 -28.86 -12.67 -31.80
C VAL A 274 -30.16 -13.43 -31.53
N VAL A 275 -30.36 -13.91 -30.30
CA VAL A 275 -31.59 -14.61 -29.90
C VAL A 275 -32.82 -13.70 -30.04
N ALA A 276 -32.73 -12.45 -29.60
CA ALA A 276 -33.83 -11.48 -29.74
C ALA A 276 -34.17 -11.18 -31.20
N GLN A 277 -33.17 -11.08 -32.09
CA GLN A 277 -33.39 -10.90 -33.52
C GLN A 277 -34.06 -12.11 -34.17
N GLU A 278 -33.65 -13.33 -33.81
CA GLU A 278 -34.29 -14.55 -34.31
C GLU A 278 -35.74 -14.66 -33.85
N GLN A 279 -36.01 -14.34 -32.59
CA GLN A 279 -37.37 -14.38 -32.04
C GLN A 279 -38.27 -13.35 -32.76
N CYS A 280 -37.79 -12.12 -32.95
CA CYS A 280 -38.52 -11.09 -33.69
C CYS A 280 -38.82 -11.52 -35.14
N LYS A 281 -37.88 -12.22 -35.81
CA LYS A 281 -38.11 -12.77 -37.16
C LYS A 281 -39.18 -13.88 -37.16
N LYS A 282 -39.17 -14.77 -36.15
CA LYS A 282 -40.19 -15.83 -36.00
C LYS A 282 -41.57 -15.23 -35.71
N ASP A 283 -41.64 -14.26 -34.81
CA ASP A 283 -42.89 -13.58 -34.44
C ASP A 283 -43.50 -12.85 -35.65
N LYS A 284 -42.68 -12.13 -36.44
CA LYS A 284 -43.11 -11.51 -37.71
C LYS A 284 -43.68 -12.54 -38.70
N LYS A 285 -43.00 -13.67 -38.88
CA LYS A 285 -43.49 -14.75 -39.77
C LYS A 285 -44.81 -15.33 -39.28
N SER A 286 -44.95 -15.59 -37.98
CA SER A 286 -46.18 -16.10 -37.38
C SER A 286 -47.35 -15.12 -37.52
N ALA A 287 -47.11 -13.82 -37.35
CA ALA A 287 -48.11 -12.78 -37.50
C ALA A 287 -48.58 -12.64 -38.95
N ILE A 288 -47.68 -12.78 -39.93
CA ILE A 288 -48.03 -12.79 -41.35
C ILE A 288 -48.86 -14.04 -41.69
N ALA A 289 -48.45 -15.22 -41.22
CA ALA A 289 -49.19 -16.47 -41.44
C ALA A 289 -50.60 -16.41 -40.83
N HIS A 290 -50.74 -15.85 -39.63
CA HIS A 290 -52.04 -15.66 -38.98
C HIS A 290 -52.94 -14.69 -39.77
N LYS A 291 -52.39 -13.58 -40.28
CA LYS A 291 -53.13 -12.64 -41.14
C LYS A 291 -53.58 -13.29 -42.46
N LEU A 292 -52.76 -14.15 -43.07
CA LEU A 292 -53.13 -14.87 -44.29
C LEU A 292 -54.22 -15.92 -44.02
N SER A 293 -54.09 -16.70 -42.96
CA SER A 293 -55.11 -17.66 -42.51
C SER A 293 -56.46 -16.98 -42.21
N GLN A 294 -56.45 -15.82 -41.55
CA GLN A 294 -57.65 -15.03 -41.31
C GLN A 294 -58.27 -14.54 -42.62
N LYS A 295 -57.47 -14.02 -43.57
CA LYS A 295 -57.97 -13.64 -44.90
C LYS A 295 -58.58 -14.82 -45.66
N GLU A 296 -57.96 -16.00 -45.62
CA GLU A 296 -58.51 -17.20 -46.25
C GLU A 296 -59.82 -17.68 -45.60
N SER A 297 -59.94 -17.57 -44.28
CA SER A 297 -61.18 -17.91 -43.55
C SER A 297 -62.32 -16.94 -43.88
N VAL A 298 -62.01 -15.66 -44.09
CA VAL A 298 -62.99 -14.64 -44.50
C VAL A 298 -63.45 -14.88 -45.95
N ILE A 299 -62.56 -15.28 -46.85
CA ILE A 299 -62.91 -15.64 -48.23
C ILE A 299 -63.77 -16.92 -48.28
N LYS A 300 -63.45 -17.94 -47.46
CA LYS A 300 -64.29 -19.15 -47.36
C LYS A 300 -65.66 -18.86 -46.77
N ASN A 301 -65.77 -17.99 -45.77
CA ASN A 301 -67.06 -17.60 -45.19
C ASN A 301 -67.89 -16.74 -46.14
N HIS A 302 -67.26 -15.91 -46.98
CA HIS A 302 -67.97 -15.14 -48.00
C HIS A 302 -68.55 -16.05 -49.11
N ASN A 303 -67.83 -17.12 -49.48
CA ASN A 303 -68.33 -18.10 -50.46
C ASN A 303 -69.39 -19.07 -49.93
N VAL A 304 -69.63 -19.13 -48.61
CA VAL A 304 -70.71 -19.94 -48.01
C VAL A 304 -72.02 -19.15 -47.87
N MET A 305 -72.01 -17.81 -47.87
CA MET A 305 -73.22 -16.98 -47.76
C MET A 305 -73.89 -16.59 -49.09
N THR A 306 -73.29 -16.87 -50.25
CA THR A 306 -73.90 -16.57 -51.56
C THR A 306 -74.17 -17.85 -52.37
N GLY A 307 -75.01 -18.71 -51.79
CA GLY A 307 -75.64 -19.83 -52.47
C GLY A 307 -77.08 -19.53 -52.90
N GLN A 308 -77.31 -18.57 -53.80
CA GLN A 308 -78.55 -18.53 -54.59
C GLN A 308 -78.33 -17.93 -55.98
N LYS A 309 -78.69 -18.77 -56.97
CA LYS A 309 -78.75 -18.62 -58.43
C LYS A 309 -78.83 -17.19 -59.00
N ASN A 310 -78.08 -16.92 -60.07
CA ASN A 310 -78.68 -16.60 -61.37
C ASN A 310 -77.69 -16.65 -62.54
N SER A 311 -78.24 -17.03 -63.69
CA SER A 311 -77.64 -17.06 -65.02
C SER A 311 -77.33 -15.65 -65.54
N LYS A 312 -76.28 -15.55 -66.37
CA LYS A 312 -76.35 -15.08 -67.77
C LYS A 312 -74.95 -14.98 -68.39
N ASP A 313 -74.93 -15.21 -69.70
CA ASP A 313 -73.82 -15.11 -70.65
C ASP A 313 -72.97 -13.84 -70.49
N TYR A 314 -71.68 -13.93 -70.88
CA TYR A 314 -71.02 -13.10 -71.89
C TYR A 314 -69.50 -13.42 -71.94
N HIS A 315 -69.03 -13.88 -73.11
CA HIS A 315 -67.64 -13.72 -73.61
C HIS A 315 -67.59 -12.36 -74.38
N PRO A 316 -66.46 -11.75 -74.81
CA PRO A 316 -65.05 -12.19 -74.78
C PRO A 316 -63.99 -11.06 -74.53
N LYS A 317 -62.70 -11.42 -74.74
CA LYS A 317 -61.49 -10.58 -75.00
C LYS A 317 -60.83 -9.93 -73.77
N CYS A 318 -59.53 -9.63 -73.73
CA CYS A 318 -58.29 -10.04 -74.39
C CYS A 318 -57.18 -9.12 -73.81
N LEU A 319 -55.91 -9.52 -73.95
CA LEU A 319 -54.69 -8.70 -73.94
C LEU A 319 -54.10 -8.13 -72.61
N LYS A 320 -52.87 -8.64 -72.36
CA LYS A 320 -51.58 -7.93 -72.19
C LYS A 320 -51.04 -7.55 -70.80
N CYS A 321 -49.84 -8.11 -70.55
CA CYS A 321 -48.55 -7.50 -70.14
C CYS A 321 -48.52 -6.81 -68.76
N VAL A 322 -47.48 -6.83 -67.93
CA VAL A 322 -46.01 -6.58 -68.05
C VAL A 322 -45.44 -7.05 -66.67
N ALA A 323 -44.42 -7.92 -66.63
CA ALA A 323 -43.01 -7.64 -66.20
C ALA A 323 -42.87 -7.22 -64.71
N GLU A 324 -41.80 -7.46 -63.94
CA GLU A 324 -40.44 -7.98 -64.08
C GLU A 324 -39.82 -7.89 -62.66
N GLU A 325 -38.79 -8.71 -62.37
CA GLU A 325 -37.58 -8.37 -61.57
C GLU A 325 -37.68 -7.92 -60.09
N ASN A 326 -36.72 -8.09 -59.17
CA ASN A 326 -35.38 -8.70 -59.04
C ASN A 326 -35.17 -8.82 -57.50
N LEU A 327 -34.65 -9.90 -56.91
CA LEU A 327 -33.23 -10.24 -56.74
C LEU A 327 -32.33 -9.11 -56.20
N GLU A 328 -31.85 -9.37 -54.98
CA GLU A 328 -30.55 -9.01 -54.38
C GLU A 328 -30.22 -7.55 -54.01
N GLY A 329 -29.78 -7.44 -52.76
CA GLY A 329 -29.37 -6.25 -52.01
C GLY A 329 -29.40 -6.53 -50.52
#